data_AF-A0A5C4PKD7-F1
#
_entry.id   AF-A0A5C4PKD7-F1
#
_cell.length_a   1.000
_cell.length_b   1.000
_cell.length_c   1.000
_cell.angle_alpha   90.00
_cell.angle_beta   90.00
_cell.angle_gamma   90.00
#
_symmetry.space_group_name_H-M   'P 1'
#
loop_
_entity.id
_entity.type
_entity.pdbx_description
1 polymer ?
#
loop_
_entity_poly.entity_id
_entity_poly.type
_entity_poly.pdbx_seq_one_letter_code
_entity_poly.pdbx_strand_id
1 'polypeptide(L)'
;MPGFQRIQYNNYGCPEVMRVEDFELPAPDNGEVAVGVRFAAINPIDWKLRDGQMEIVTGRAFPRAMGMDFSGIVTAVGSGVTRLKVGDAVFGLARFKDSGAFGQALVTKEAFLAKKKPDSVSLLCPRPRMGAGNIHRRAGCYIDCSTAVDNGKWSRKKSIKRWVLAGSRRVSVMA
;
A
#
# COMPACT_ATOMS: atom_id res chain seq x y z
N MET A 1 -19.97 0.80 15.32
CA MET A 1 -19.60 0.15 14.05
C MET A 1 -18.15 -0.29 14.20
N PRO A 2 -17.75 -1.51 13.82
CA PRO A 2 -16.34 -1.88 13.94
C PRO A 2 -15.49 -0.94 13.07
N GLY A 3 -14.42 -0.40 13.64
CA GLY A 3 -13.50 0.52 12.96
C GLY A 3 -12.80 -0.12 11.78
N PHE A 4 -12.07 0.69 10.99
CA PHE A 4 -11.20 0.15 9.95
C PHE A 4 -9.99 -0.52 10.58
N GLN A 5 -9.38 -1.48 9.89
CA GLN A 5 -8.14 -2.12 10.34
C GLN A 5 -6.94 -1.71 9.49
N ARG A 6 -5.78 -1.61 10.13
CA ARG A 6 -4.49 -1.41 9.47
C ARG A 6 -3.34 -2.04 10.23
N ILE A 7 -2.23 -2.26 9.53
CA ILE A 7 -0.94 -2.57 10.16
C ILE A 7 -0.33 -1.27 10.68
N GLN A 8 0.00 -1.24 11.97
CA GLN A 8 0.64 -0.11 12.63
C GLN A 8 1.62 -0.57 13.70
N TYR A 9 2.40 0.37 14.23
CA TYR A 9 3.38 0.13 15.30
C TYR A 9 3.41 1.30 16.28
N ASN A 10 3.72 1.00 17.54
CA ASN A 10 3.73 1.95 18.66
C ASN A 10 5.13 2.44 19.06
N ASN A 11 6.16 1.82 18.48
CA ASN A 11 7.56 2.19 18.65
C ASN A 11 8.36 1.68 17.45
N TYR A 12 9.49 2.30 17.16
CA TYR A 12 10.46 1.77 16.19
C TYR A 12 11.04 0.43 16.68
N GLY A 13 11.45 -0.46 15.77
CA GLY A 13 12.10 -1.72 16.12
C GLY A 13 12.15 -2.74 14.99
N CYS A 14 12.23 -4.03 15.34
CA CYS A 14 12.17 -5.21 14.45
C CYS A 14 10.71 -5.64 14.17
N PRO A 15 10.43 -6.49 13.14
CA PRO A 15 9.07 -6.73 12.63
C PRO A 15 8.01 -7.09 13.67
N GLU A 16 8.43 -7.60 14.83
CA GLU A 16 7.61 -7.98 15.98
C GLU A 16 6.85 -6.80 16.60
N VAL A 17 7.24 -5.56 16.32
CA VAL A 17 6.51 -4.35 16.77
C VAL A 17 5.25 -4.07 15.97
N MET A 18 5.06 -4.73 14.82
CA MET A 18 3.90 -4.53 13.95
C MET A 18 2.66 -5.24 14.50
N ARG A 19 1.52 -4.55 14.52
CA ARG A 19 0.23 -5.09 14.93
C ARG A 19 -0.85 -4.72 13.91
N VAL A 20 -1.80 -5.63 13.71
CA VAL A 20 -3.07 -5.30 13.05
C VAL A 20 -4.00 -4.76 14.12
N GLU A 21 -4.37 -3.49 14.01
CA GLU A 21 -5.20 -2.82 15.00
C GLU A 21 -6.33 -2.04 14.29
N ASP A 22 -7.42 -1.84 15.03
CA ASP A 22 -8.51 -0.98 14.59
C ASP A 22 -8.07 0.49 14.66
N PHE A 23 -8.59 1.32 13.75
CA PHE A 23 -8.38 2.75 13.71
C PHE A 23 -9.61 3.47 13.15
N GLU A 24 -9.73 4.73 13.53
CA GLU A 24 -10.71 5.65 12.94
C GLU A 24 -10.10 6.36 11.73
N LEU A 25 -10.78 6.28 10.59
CA LEU A 25 -10.38 6.99 9.40
C LEU A 25 -10.80 8.46 9.55
N PRO A 26 -9.86 9.43 9.58
CA PRO A 26 -10.24 10.83 9.63
C PRO A 26 -11.01 11.24 8.37
N ALA A 27 -11.88 12.25 8.49
CA ALA A 27 -12.47 12.88 7.33
C ALA A 27 -11.37 13.58 6.49
N PRO A 28 -11.43 13.52 5.14
CA PRO A 28 -10.45 14.21 4.31
C PRO A 28 -10.59 15.73 4.41
N ASP A 29 -9.47 16.42 4.62
CA ASP A 29 -9.39 17.89 4.64
C ASP A 29 -9.19 18.46 3.22
N ASN A 30 -8.94 19.77 3.10
CA ASN A 30 -8.72 20.47 1.84
C ASN A 30 -7.62 19.80 0.99
N GLY A 31 -7.98 19.47 -0.25
CA GLY A 31 -7.14 18.75 -1.23
C GLY A 31 -6.87 17.29 -0.88
N GLU A 32 -7.54 16.72 0.13
CA GLU A 32 -7.38 15.32 0.53
C GLU A 32 -8.53 14.44 0.05
N VAL A 33 -8.23 13.17 -0.08
CA VAL A 33 -9.13 12.14 -0.58
C VAL A 33 -9.02 10.93 0.32
N ALA A 34 -10.16 10.37 0.72
CA ALA A 34 -10.23 9.08 1.37
C ALA A 34 -10.34 7.98 0.32
N VAL A 35 -9.52 6.94 0.45
CA VAL A 35 -9.51 5.80 -0.48
C VAL A 35 -9.69 4.50 0.29
N GLY A 36 -10.67 3.71 -0.14
CA GLY A 36 -10.80 2.30 0.26
C GLY A 36 -9.75 1.48 -0.48
N VAL A 37 -8.76 0.98 0.26
CA VAL A 37 -7.60 0.28 -0.31
C VAL A 37 -8.02 -1.12 -0.77
N ARG A 38 -7.60 -1.51 -1.97
CA ARG A 38 -7.81 -2.86 -2.53
C ARG A 38 -6.51 -3.65 -2.56
N PHE A 39 -5.41 -2.99 -2.92
CA PHE A 39 -4.09 -3.58 -2.98
C PHE A 39 -3.06 -2.60 -2.42
N ALA A 40 -2.02 -3.13 -1.80
CA ALA A 40 -0.87 -2.35 -1.35
C ALA A 40 0.41 -3.05 -1.78
N ALA A 41 1.48 -2.30 -2.04
CA ALA A 41 2.77 -2.90 -2.35
C ALA A 41 3.74 -2.76 -1.18
N ILE A 42 4.49 -3.83 -0.90
CA ILE A 42 5.59 -3.81 0.07
C ILE A 42 6.86 -3.40 -0.67
N ASN A 43 7.53 -2.38 -0.15
CA ASN A 43 8.76 -1.81 -0.66
C ASN A 43 9.80 -1.64 0.46
N PRO A 44 11.09 -1.44 0.13
CA PRO A 44 12.10 -1.26 1.16
C PRO A 44 11.90 -0.05 2.07
N ILE A 45 11.18 0.98 1.60
CA ILE A 45 10.90 2.16 2.42
C ILE A 45 10.02 1.82 3.64
N ASP A 46 9.12 0.84 3.52
CA ASP A 46 8.16 0.53 4.57
C ASP A 46 8.85 -0.01 5.83
N TRP A 47 9.83 -0.91 5.67
CA TRP A 47 10.59 -1.42 6.81
C TRP A 47 11.59 -0.41 7.34
N LYS A 48 12.15 0.48 6.50
CA LYS A 48 13.05 1.56 6.94
C LYS A 48 12.35 2.60 7.80
N LEU A 49 11.10 2.93 7.46
CA LEU A 49 10.25 3.82 8.27
C LEU A 49 10.00 3.20 9.65
N ARG A 50 9.57 1.94 9.67
CA ARG A 50 9.26 1.17 10.90
C ARG A 50 10.49 0.88 11.77
N ASP A 51 11.66 0.71 11.17
CA ASP A 51 12.94 0.53 11.87
C ASP A 51 13.52 1.86 12.40
N GLY A 52 12.89 3.01 12.12
CA GLY A 52 13.34 4.31 12.63
C GLY A 52 14.47 4.97 11.84
N GLN A 53 14.87 4.41 10.69
CA GLN A 53 15.94 4.98 9.85
C GLN A 53 15.61 6.36 9.28
N MET A 54 14.34 6.76 9.36
CA MET A 54 13.83 8.06 8.91
C MET A 54 13.23 8.89 10.07
N GLU A 55 13.61 8.62 11.33
CA GLU A 55 13.05 9.28 12.52
C GLU A 55 13.08 10.81 12.45
N ILE A 56 14.12 11.39 11.84
CA ILE A 56 14.24 12.85 11.65
C ILE A 56 13.06 13.42 10.84
N VAL A 57 12.50 12.64 9.91
CA VAL A 57 11.37 13.04 9.05
C VAL A 57 10.04 12.61 9.66
N THR A 58 9.98 11.42 10.23
CA THR A 58 8.74 10.83 10.76
C THR A 58 8.38 11.33 12.15
N GLY A 59 9.36 11.71 12.98
CA GLY A 59 9.19 12.12 14.37
C GLY A 59 8.83 10.96 15.30
N ARG A 60 8.28 11.24 16.48
CA ARG A 60 7.96 10.23 17.52
C ARG A 60 6.48 10.12 17.86
N ALA A 61 5.61 10.57 16.95
CA ALA A 61 4.16 10.39 17.09
C ALA A 61 3.79 8.94 16.73
N PHE A 62 3.06 8.29 17.63
CA PHE A 62 2.55 6.92 17.53
C PHE A 62 1.07 6.87 17.99
N PRO A 63 0.28 5.86 17.59
CA PRO A 63 0.60 4.77 16.67
C PRO A 63 0.87 5.27 15.24
N ARG A 64 1.80 4.63 14.51
CA ARG A 64 2.07 4.95 13.10
C ARG A 64 1.64 3.85 12.17
N ALA A 65 0.92 4.22 11.11
CA ALA A 65 0.51 3.30 10.08
C ALA A 65 1.69 2.83 9.21
N MET A 66 1.49 1.73 8.49
CA MET A 66 2.48 1.20 7.54
C MET A 66 2.01 1.22 6.10
N GLY A 67 2.97 1.15 5.17
CA GLY A 67 2.73 1.03 3.74
C GLY A 67 2.66 2.38 3.04
N MET A 68 3.37 2.48 1.93
CA MET A 68 3.39 3.65 1.05
C MET A 68 2.54 3.51 -0.21
N ASP A 69 2.65 2.39 -0.92
CA ASP A 69 2.08 2.24 -2.26
C ASP A 69 0.73 1.52 -2.21
N PHE A 70 -0.28 2.06 -2.89
CA PHE A 70 -1.60 1.43 -2.93
C PHE A 70 -2.37 1.66 -4.22
N SER A 71 -3.41 0.84 -4.40
CA SER A 71 -4.51 1.10 -5.33
C SER A 71 -5.86 0.81 -4.68
N GLY A 72 -6.88 1.55 -5.08
CA GLY A 72 -8.18 1.51 -4.42
C GLY A 72 -9.25 2.33 -5.12
N ILE A 73 -10.35 2.56 -4.41
CA ILE A 73 -11.51 3.33 -4.86
C ILE A 73 -11.70 4.53 -3.94
N VAL A 74 -11.89 5.71 -4.52
CA VAL A 74 -12.20 6.92 -3.75
C VAL A 74 -13.54 6.77 -3.03
N THR A 75 -13.54 6.95 -1.71
CA THR A 75 -14.73 6.82 -0.85
C THR A 75 -15.25 8.16 -0.34
N ALA A 76 -14.39 9.16 -0.20
CA ALA A 76 -14.77 10.54 0.13
C ALA A 76 -13.74 11.53 -0.42
N VAL A 77 -14.15 12.77 -0.65
CA VAL A 77 -13.29 13.87 -1.10
C VAL A 77 -13.44 15.05 -0.14
N GLY A 78 -12.34 15.70 0.21
CA GLY A 78 -12.34 16.94 0.96
C GLY A 78 -12.62 18.15 0.08
N SER A 79 -12.65 19.33 0.69
CA SER A 79 -12.79 20.59 -0.04
C SER A 79 -11.63 20.80 -1.03
N GLY A 80 -11.83 21.55 -2.11
CA GLY A 80 -10.77 21.89 -3.06
C GLY A 80 -10.22 20.75 -3.93
N VAL A 81 -10.71 19.51 -3.76
CA VAL A 81 -10.44 18.39 -4.68
C VAL A 81 -11.18 18.63 -5.99
N THR A 82 -10.48 18.55 -7.12
CA THR A 82 -11.05 18.92 -8.44
C THR A 82 -10.87 17.89 -9.54
N ARG A 83 -9.88 16.99 -9.43
CA ARG A 83 -9.56 15.98 -10.45
C ARG A 83 -10.23 14.62 -10.18
N LEU A 84 -10.58 14.34 -8.92
CA LEU A 84 -11.09 13.06 -8.45
C LEU A 84 -12.48 13.19 -7.84
N LYS A 85 -13.28 12.13 -7.95
CA LYS A 85 -14.59 12.01 -7.32
C LYS A 85 -14.78 10.63 -6.69
N VAL A 86 -15.76 10.52 -5.79
CA VAL A 86 -16.19 9.24 -5.21
C VAL A 86 -16.50 8.22 -6.31
N GLY A 87 -16.02 6.99 -6.12
CA GLY A 87 -16.13 5.89 -7.09
C GLY A 87 -14.97 5.82 -8.09
N ASP A 88 -14.10 6.84 -8.18
CA ASP A 88 -12.94 6.77 -9.06
C ASP A 88 -11.95 5.71 -8.60
N ALA A 89 -11.47 4.92 -9.56
CA ALA A 89 -10.38 3.97 -9.35
C ALA A 89 -9.04 4.71 -9.44
N VAL A 90 -8.23 4.60 -8.38
CA VAL A 90 -6.98 5.34 -8.23
C VAL A 90 -5.84 4.43 -7.79
N PHE A 91 -4.62 4.86 -8.09
CA PHE A 91 -3.41 4.33 -7.51
C PHE A 91 -2.45 5.47 -7.20
N GLY A 92 -1.55 5.27 -6.23
CA GLY A 92 -0.64 6.31 -5.82
C GLY A 92 0.07 6.00 -4.50
N LEU A 93 0.48 7.07 -3.84
CA LEU A 93 1.30 7.02 -2.63
C LEU A 93 0.53 7.62 -1.45
N ALA A 94 0.67 6.97 -0.29
CA ALA A 94 0.35 7.58 0.99
C ALA A 94 1.33 8.74 1.26
N ARG A 95 0.95 9.66 2.13
CA ARG A 95 1.86 10.72 2.58
C ARG A 95 2.99 10.08 3.38
N PHE A 96 4.24 10.45 3.11
CA PHE A 96 5.42 9.85 3.75
C PHE A 96 5.35 9.84 5.28
N LYS A 97 4.85 10.92 5.89
CA LYS A 97 4.72 11.05 7.34
C LYS A 97 3.62 10.14 7.92
N ASP A 98 2.53 9.96 7.18
CA ASP A 98 1.31 9.33 7.69
C ASP A 98 1.26 7.84 7.34
N SER A 99 1.77 7.46 6.17
CA SER A 99 1.69 6.09 5.61
C SER A 99 0.22 5.60 5.59
N GLY A 100 0.01 4.28 5.59
CA GLY A 100 -1.33 3.70 5.75
C GLY A 100 -1.83 2.86 4.58
N ALA A 101 -1.00 2.62 3.56
CA ALA A 101 -1.35 1.71 2.49
C ALA A 101 -1.64 0.28 2.98
N PHE A 102 -1.04 -0.16 4.09
CA PHE A 102 -1.34 -1.45 4.72
C PHE A 102 -2.56 -1.37 5.64
N GLY A 103 -3.60 -0.66 5.19
CA GLY A 103 -4.89 -0.52 5.84
C GLY A 103 -6.04 -0.85 4.92
N GLN A 104 -7.24 -0.94 5.48
CA GLN A 104 -8.47 -1.05 4.71
C GLN A 104 -8.86 0.28 4.04
N ALA A 105 -8.40 1.40 4.60
CA ALA A 105 -8.59 2.74 4.04
C ALA A 105 -7.45 3.68 4.46
N LEU A 106 -7.27 4.77 3.74
CA LEU A 106 -6.38 5.87 4.12
C LEU A 106 -6.85 7.21 3.55
N VAL A 107 -6.31 8.30 4.09
CA VAL A 107 -6.46 9.66 3.54
C VAL A 107 -5.11 10.14 3.00
N THR A 108 -5.11 10.71 1.80
CA THR A 108 -3.92 11.32 1.20
C THR A 108 -4.28 12.51 0.31
N LYS A 109 -3.29 13.26 -0.14
CA LYS A 109 -3.51 14.41 -1.04
C LYS A 109 -3.86 13.93 -2.45
N GLU A 110 -4.82 14.58 -3.09
CA GLU A 110 -5.19 14.32 -4.49
C GLU A 110 -3.98 14.36 -5.44
N ALA A 111 -3.00 15.23 -5.15
CA ALA A 111 -1.76 15.37 -5.92
C ALA A 111 -0.90 14.10 -5.97
N PHE A 112 -1.05 13.19 -5.00
CA PHE A 112 -0.33 11.91 -4.96
C PHE A 112 -1.07 10.78 -5.67
N LEU A 113 -2.23 11.07 -6.28
CA LEU A 113 -3.10 10.08 -6.89
C LEU A 113 -3.20 10.30 -8.40
N ALA A 114 -3.07 9.19 -9.12
CA ALA A 114 -3.41 9.09 -10.52
C ALA A 114 -4.76 8.37 -10.66
N LYS A 115 -5.66 8.97 -11.43
CA LYS A 115 -6.88 8.30 -11.88
C LYS A 115 -6.50 7.21 -12.88
N LYS A 116 -7.04 6.02 -12.68
CA LYS A 116 -6.91 4.95 -13.65
C LYS A 116 -7.59 5.38 -14.96
N LYS A 117 -6.84 5.42 -16.06
CA LYS A 117 -7.44 5.56 -17.39
C LYS A 117 -8.15 4.24 -17.74
N PRO A 118 -9.37 4.24 -18.28
CA PRO A 118 -10.01 3.00 -18.68
C PRO A 118 -9.17 2.31 -19.76
N ASP A 119 -9.13 0.98 -19.72
CA ASP A 119 -8.69 0.07 -20.79
C ASP A 119 -7.21 -0.35 -20.89
N SER A 120 -6.22 0.35 -20.29
CA SER A 120 -4.80 -0.03 -20.49
C SER A 120 -4.08 -0.70 -19.31
N VAL A 121 -4.66 -0.70 -18.11
CA VAL A 121 -3.99 -1.25 -16.90
C VAL A 121 -4.99 -1.96 -16.01
N SER A 122 -4.68 -3.15 -15.52
CA SER A 122 -5.48 -3.84 -14.49
C SER A 122 -5.03 -3.38 -13.09
N LEU A 123 -5.98 -3.11 -12.18
CA LEU A 123 -5.67 -2.86 -10.76
C LEU A 123 -5.37 -4.17 -9.99
N LEU A 124 -5.53 -5.30 -10.66
CA LEU A 124 -5.28 -6.63 -10.12
C LEU A 124 -3.78 -6.92 -10.12
N CYS A 125 -3.28 -7.43 -9.01
CA CYS A 125 -2.20 -8.40 -9.07
C CYS A 125 -2.77 -9.64 -9.81
N PRO A 126 -2.29 -10.01 -11.01
CA PRO A 126 -2.83 -11.15 -11.73
C PRO A 126 -2.67 -12.40 -10.85
N ARG A 127 -3.74 -13.17 -10.67
CA ARG A 127 -3.62 -14.51 -10.06
C ARG A 127 -2.64 -15.31 -10.94
N PRO A 128 -1.60 -15.95 -10.37
CA PRO A 128 -0.79 -16.85 -11.18
C PRO A 128 -1.73 -17.92 -11.76
N ARG A 129 -1.83 -17.99 -13.08
CA ARG A 129 -2.45 -19.16 -13.72
C ARG A 129 -1.50 -20.32 -13.43
N MET A 130 -1.96 -21.32 -12.70
CA MET A 130 -1.28 -22.61 -12.68
C MET A 130 -1.38 -23.19 -14.09
N GLY A 131 -0.33 -22.99 -14.88
CA GLY A 131 -0.20 -23.50 -16.24
C GLY A 131 1.26 -23.42 -16.63
N ALA A 132 1.93 -24.57 -16.62
CA ALA A 132 3.30 -24.72 -17.05
C ALA A 132 3.46 -24.30 -18.53
N GLY A 133 4.56 -23.61 -18.84
CA GLY A 133 5.05 -23.48 -20.22
C GLY A 133 5.34 -22.04 -20.68
N ASN A 134 6.64 -21.74 -20.78
CA ASN A 134 7.30 -20.76 -21.66
C ASN A 134 6.45 -19.64 -22.29
N ILE A 135 6.67 -18.39 -21.85
CA ILE A 135 6.07 -17.22 -22.49
C ILE A 135 7.19 -16.33 -23.06
N HIS A 136 7.34 -16.40 -24.38
CA HIS A 136 8.04 -15.41 -25.18
C HIS A 136 7.22 -14.11 -25.30
N ARG A 137 7.95 -12.99 -25.21
CA ARG A 137 7.66 -11.60 -25.63
C ARG A 137 6.26 -11.29 -26.17
N ARG A 138 5.52 -10.44 -25.44
CA ARG A 138 4.77 -9.31 -26.04
C ARG A 138 4.74 -8.13 -25.07
N ALA A 139 5.07 -6.96 -25.59
CA ALA A 139 5.20 -5.71 -24.86
C ALA A 139 3.86 -5.28 -24.24
N GLY A 140 3.79 -5.37 -22.92
CA GLY A 140 2.86 -4.70 -22.04
C GLY A 140 3.53 -4.69 -20.68
N CYS A 141 3.65 -3.54 -20.02
CA CYS A 141 4.30 -3.42 -18.72
C CYS A 141 3.55 -4.27 -17.68
N TYR A 142 3.97 -5.53 -17.52
CA TYR A 142 3.59 -6.39 -16.41
C TYR A 142 4.62 -6.20 -15.30
N ILE A 143 4.15 -5.85 -14.09
CA ILE A 143 4.94 -6.10 -12.87
C ILE A 143 4.73 -7.58 -12.56
N ASP A 144 5.67 -8.39 -13.01
CA ASP A 144 5.66 -9.85 -12.87
C ASP A 144 5.62 -10.25 -11.39
N CYS A 145 4.72 -11.19 -11.10
CA CYS A 145 4.51 -11.79 -9.79
C CYS A 145 4.91 -13.28 -9.88
N SER A 146 6.18 -13.58 -10.12
CA SER A 146 6.69 -14.94 -9.98
C SER A 146 8.20 -15.01 -9.64
N THR A 147 8.49 -15.84 -8.62
CA THR A 147 9.77 -16.47 -8.24
C THR A 147 10.98 -15.62 -7.79
N ALA A 148 11.28 -15.66 -6.49
CA ALA A 148 12.48 -16.30 -5.93
C ALA A 148 12.54 -16.10 -4.40
N VAL A 149 12.09 -17.11 -3.64
CA VAL A 149 12.70 -17.40 -2.34
C VAL A 149 13.74 -18.45 -2.65
N ASP A 150 15.02 -18.06 -2.64
CA ASP A 150 16.11 -19.00 -2.77
C ASP A 150 16.90 -18.98 -1.45
N ASN A 151 16.73 -20.04 -0.67
CA ASN A 151 17.61 -20.50 0.41
C ASN A 151 18.03 -19.49 1.50
N GLY A 152 17.10 -18.70 2.03
CA GLY A 152 17.29 -18.06 3.34
C GLY A 152 18.41 -17.01 3.43
N LYS A 153 18.85 -16.43 2.30
CA LYS A 153 19.81 -15.31 2.28
C LYS A 153 19.21 -14.12 1.53
N TRP A 154 18.79 -13.08 2.26
CA TRP A 154 18.27 -11.84 1.67
C TRP A 154 19.42 -10.99 1.09
N SER A 155 19.57 -11.00 -0.23
CA SER A 155 20.56 -10.22 -0.97
C SER A 155 20.14 -8.75 -1.09
N ARG A 156 21.06 -7.82 -0.76
CA ARG A 156 20.87 -6.34 -0.79
C ARG A 156 20.65 -5.73 -2.19
N LYS A 157 20.35 -6.54 -3.22
CA LYS A 157 20.25 -6.09 -4.61
C LYS A 157 19.03 -6.73 -5.27
N LYS A 158 17.90 -6.01 -5.23
CA LYS A 158 16.86 -5.84 -6.28
C LYS A 158 15.58 -5.36 -5.61
N SER A 159 15.03 -4.26 -6.12
CA SER A 159 13.72 -3.75 -5.71
C SER A 159 12.65 -4.69 -6.25
N ILE A 160 12.11 -5.56 -5.40
CA ILE A 160 10.97 -6.43 -5.75
C ILE A 160 9.72 -5.70 -5.29
N LYS A 161 8.92 -5.21 -6.25
CA LYS A 161 7.59 -4.64 -5.97
C LYS A 161 6.60 -5.78 -5.84
N ARG A 162 6.11 -6.06 -4.62
CA ARG A 162 5.13 -7.13 -4.36
C ARG A 162 3.80 -6.53 -3.92
N TRP A 163 2.73 -6.77 -4.69
CA TRP A 163 1.37 -6.36 -4.34
C TRP A 163 0.68 -7.40 -3.44
N VAL A 164 0.11 -6.94 -2.33
CA VAL A 164 -0.65 -7.72 -1.34
C VAL A 164 -2.10 -7.22 -1.32
N LEU A 165 -3.05 -8.15 -1.21
CA LEU A 165 -4.48 -7.85 -1.04
C LEU A 165 -4.74 -7.23 0.34
N ALA A 166 -5.24 -6.00 0.36
CA ALA A 166 -5.75 -5.40 1.59
C ALA A 166 -7.17 -5.93 1.85
N GLY A 167 -7.40 -6.54 3.02
CA GLY A 167 -8.73 -7.00 3.44
C GLY A 167 -9.03 -8.50 3.35
N SER A 168 -8.05 -9.35 3.01
CA SER A 168 -8.21 -10.79 3.24
C SER A 168 -7.82 -11.13 4.70
N ARG A 169 -8.59 -11.97 5.40
CA ARG A 169 -8.34 -12.44 6.78
C ARG A 169 -7.02 -13.24 6.95
N ARG A 170 -6.10 -13.18 5.97
CA ARG A 170 -4.75 -13.74 6.05
C ARG A 170 -3.74 -12.70 5.60
N VAL A 171 -3.29 -11.90 6.57
CA VAL A 171 -1.95 -11.31 6.51
C VAL A 171 -1.02 -12.35 7.13
N SER A 172 -0.44 -13.24 6.32
CA SER A 172 0.69 -14.04 6.78
C SER A 172 1.91 -13.14 6.80
N VAL A 173 2.24 -12.64 8.00
CA VAL A 173 3.59 -12.18 8.31
C VAL A 173 4.47 -13.43 8.25
N MET A 174 5.17 -13.62 7.14
CA MET A 174 6.27 -14.60 7.11
C MET A 174 7.49 -13.92 7.73
N ALA A 175 8.03 -14.59 8.75
CA ALA A 175 9.28 -14.27 9.42
C ALA A 175 10.47 -14.24 8.44
#